data_AF-A0A2A2G7P6-F1
#
_entry.id   AF-A0A2A2G7P6-F1
#
_cell.length_a   1.000
_cell.length_b   1.000
_cell.length_c   1.000
_cell.angle_alpha   90.00
_cell.angle_beta   90.00
_cell.angle_gamma   90.00
#
_symmetry.space_group_name_H-M   'P 1'
#
loop_
_entity.id
_entity.type
_entity.pdbx_description
1 polymer ?
#
loop_
_entity_poly.entity_id
_entity_poly.type
_entity_poly.pdbx_seq_one_letter_code
_entity_poly.pdbx_strand_id
1 'polypeptide(L)' 'MDQSRWQKIELILDEALTFEDQQQQEEFVEKACKPDHKLYKQVRSLLNAIREANTANFLEDR' A
#
# COMPACT_ATOMS: atom_id res chain seq x y z
N MET A 1 -10.25 -1.31 -14.45
CA MET A 1 -8.90 -1.86 -14.16
C MET A 1 -8.91 -3.33 -14.52
N ASP A 2 -7.81 -3.86 -15.05
CA ASP A 2 -7.66 -5.29 -15.33
C ASP A 2 -7.76 -6.11 -14.03
N GLN A 3 -8.61 -7.14 -13.99
CA GLN A 3 -8.90 -7.90 -12.78
C GLN A 3 -7.65 -8.60 -12.22
N SER A 4 -6.82 -9.15 -13.10
CA SER A 4 -5.53 -9.76 -12.77
C SER A 4 -4.52 -8.76 -12.17
N ARG A 5 -4.61 -7.50 -12.59
CA ARG A 5 -3.74 -6.43 -12.07
C ARG A 5 -4.20 -5.98 -10.69
N TRP A 6 -5.50 -5.99 -10.44
CA TRP A 6 -6.05 -5.63 -9.14
C TRP A 6 -5.72 -6.67 -8.06
N GLN A 7 -5.82 -7.96 -8.38
CA GLN A 7 -5.41 -9.02 -7.45
C GLN A 7 -3.94 -8.95 -7.05
N LYS A 8 -3.05 -8.58 -7.98
CA LYS A 8 -1.63 -8.35 -7.65
C LYS A 8 -1.45 -7.17 -6.68
N ILE A 9 -2.21 -6.10 -6.88
CA ILE A 9 -2.15 -4.93 -6.00
C ILE A 9 -2.66 -5.31 -4.61
N GLU A 10 -3.79 -6.01 -4.51
CA GLU A 10 -4.34 -6.47 -3.24
C GLU A 10 -3.35 -7.35 -2.48
N LEU A 11 -2.76 -8.37 -3.11
CA LEU A 11 -1.77 -9.24 -2.45
C LEU A 11 -0.58 -8.47 -1.89
N ILE A 12 0.00 -7.56 -2.68
CA ILE A 12 1.15 -6.76 -2.25
C ILE A 12 0.75 -5.81 -1.11
N LEU A 13 -0.45 -5.23 -1.18
CA LEU A 13 -0.94 -4.31 -0.16
C LEU A 13 -1.24 -5.04 1.16
N ASP A 14 -1.86 -6.22 1.10
CA ASP A 14 -2.19 -7.04 2.26
C ASP A 14 -0.91 -7.50 2.98
N GLU A 15 0.08 -8.04 2.22
CA GLU A 15 1.40 -8.36 2.78
C GLU A 15 2.11 -7.13 3.34
N ALA A 16 2.06 -5.98 2.65
CA ALA A 16 2.66 -4.76 3.16
C ALA A 16 2.04 -4.34 4.49
N LEU A 17 0.71 -4.43 4.65
CA LEU A 17 0.03 -4.04 5.87
C LEU A 17 0.29 -4.98 7.06
N THR A 18 0.89 -6.17 6.84
CA THR A 18 1.33 -7.04 7.94
C THR A 18 2.56 -6.49 8.68
N PHE A 19 3.34 -5.61 8.05
CA PHE A 19 4.46 -4.96 8.70
C PHE A 19 3.96 -3.78 9.55
N GLU A 20 4.39 -3.72 10.81
CA GLU A 20 4.04 -2.63 11.72
C GLU A 20 4.77 -1.32 11.39
N ASP A 21 5.99 -1.43 10.86
CA ASP A 21 6.85 -0.28 10.58
C ASP A 21 6.68 0.26 9.16
N GLN A 22 6.48 1.57 9.05
CA GLN A 22 6.24 2.27 7.79
C GLN A 22 7.38 2.07 6.76
N GLN A 23 8.63 2.06 7.22
CA GLN A 23 9.81 1.91 6.38
C GLN A 23 9.88 0.50 5.81
N GLN A 24 9.56 -0.52 6.62
CA GLN A 24 9.47 -1.91 6.17
C GLN A 24 8.38 -2.10 5.10
N GLN A 25 7.22 -1.46 5.26
CA GLN A 25 6.16 -1.47 4.26
C GLN A 25 6.64 -0.89 2.92
N GLU A 26 7.32 0.25 2.94
CA GLU A 26 7.80 0.91 1.72
C GLU A 26 8.91 0.11 1.03
N GLU A 27 9.85 -0.47 1.79
CA GLU A 27 10.87 -1.37 1.24
C GLU A 27 10.27 -2.62 0.60
N PHE A 28 9.24 -3.21 1.22
CA PHE A 28 8.55 -4.37 0.66
C PHE A 28 7.87 -4.01 -0.66
N VAL A 29 7.09 -2.92 -0.69
CA VAL A 29 6.39 -2.47 -1.90
C VAL A 29 7.38 -2.13 -3.02
N GLU A 30 8.51 -1.51 -2.71
CA GLU A 30 9.57 -1.24 -3.68
C GLU A 30 10.17 -2.54 -4.25
N LYS A 31 10.47 -3.53 -3.40
CA LYS A 31 11.00 -4.83 -3.83
C LYS A 31 9.98 -5.63 -4.65
N ALA A 32 8.72 -5.67 -4.22
CA ALA A 32 7.64 -6.39 -4.89
C ALA A 32 7.26 -5.78 -6.25
N CYS A 33 7.38 -4.46 -6.38
CA CYS A 33 7.02 -3.73 -7.61
C CYS A 33 8.23 -3.34 -8.47
N LYS A 34 9.46 -3.76 -8.13
CA LYS A 34 10.72 -3.34 -8.76
C LYS A 34 10.74 -3.40 -10.30
N PRO A 35 10.14 -4.40 -10.98
CA PRO A 35 10.09 -4.42 -12.45
C PRO A 35 8.94 -3.57 -13.04
N ASP A 36 7.97 -3.11 -12.24
CA ASP A 36 6.77 -2.42 -12.71
C ASP A 36 6.52 -1.10 -11.94
N HIS A 37 7.10 -0.02 -12.46
CA HIS A 37 6.95 1.33 -11.90
C HIS A 37 5.50 1.83 -11.87
N LYS A 38 4.62 1.35 -12.76
CA LYS A 38 3.20 1.75 -12.73
C LYS A 38 2.48 1.05 -11.60
N LEU A 39 2.79 -0.22 -11.36
CA LEU A 39 2.28 -0.99 -10.22
C LEU A 39 2.72 -0.35 -8.90
N TYR A 40 4.01 0.00 -8.78
CA TYR A 40 4.57 0.68 -7.61
C TYR A 40 3.78 1.96 -7.26
N LYS A 41 3.53 2.83 -8.25
CA LYS A 41 2.77 4.06 -8.03
C LYS A 41 1.35 3.80 -7.54
N GLN A 42 0.69 2.78 -8.08
CA GLN A 42 -0.68 2.41 -7.68
C GLN A 42 -0.72 1.90 -6.24
N VAL A 43 0.14 0.94 -5.91
CA VAL A 43 0.23 0.36 -4.55
C VAL A 43 0.60 1.43 -3.53
N ARG A 44 1.60 2.27 -3.83
CA ARG A 44 2.03 3.35 -2.92
C ARG A 44 0.92 4.37 -2.69
N SER A 45 0.16 4.74 -3.72
CA SER A 45 -0.94 5.69 -3.56
C SER A 45 -2.06 5.14 -2.67
N LEU A 46 -2.36 3.84 -2.79
CA LEU A 46 -3.33 3.16 -1.93
C LEU A 46 -2.84 3.05 -0.48
N LEU A 47 -1.59 2.65 -0.29
CA LEU A 47 -0.97 2.55 1.03
C LEU A 47 -1.00 3.91 1.74
N ASN A 48 -0.72 4.99 1.03
CA ASN A 48 -0.79 6.34 1.60
C ASN A 48 -2.23 6.73 1.96
N ALA A 49 -3.21 6.44 1.08
CA ALA A 49 -4.62 6.69 1.37
C ALA A 49 -5.11 5.92 2.61
N ILE A 50 -4.64 4.68 2.83
CA ILE A 50 -4.95 3.90 4.03
C ILE A 50 -4.34 4.55 5.28
N ARG A 51 -3.09 5.03 5.20
CA ARG A 51 -2.43 5.75 6.30
C ARG A 51 -3.16 7.06 6.63
N GLU A 52 -3.55 7.81 5.61
CA GLU A 52 -4.33 9.04 5.76
C GLU A 52 -5.71 8.74 6.39
N ALA A 53 -6.40 7.68 5.96
CA ALA A 53 -7.68 7.27 6.54
C ALA A 53 -7.56 6.79 8.00
N ASN A 54 -6.50 6.07 8.35
CA ASN A 54 -6.21 5.68 9.74
C ASN A 54 -5.88 6.90 10.60
N THR A 55 -5.13 7.87 10.07
CA THR A 55 -4.78 9.10 10.78
C THR A 55 -5.98 10.02 10.95
N ALA A 56 -6.84 10.13 9.93
CA ALA A 56 -8.07 10.91 9.95
C ALA A 56 -9.11 10.34 10.93
N ASN A 57 -9.30 9.02 10.96
CA ASN A 57 -10.15 8.37 11.97
C ASN A 57 -9.62 8.56 13.40
N PHE A 58 -8.31 8.73 13.58
CA PHE A 58 -7.73 9.03 14.89
C PHE A 58 -7.94 10.50 15.32
N LEU A 59 -8.28 11.39 14.39
CA LEU A 59 -8.47 12.82 14.64
C LEU A 59 -9.95 13.23 14.75
N GLU A 60 -10.91 12.39 14.32
CA GLU A 60 -12.35 12.64 14.46
C GLU A 60 -12.92 12.32 15.85
N ASP A 61 -12.15 11.64 16.72
CA ASP A 61 -12.54 11.38 18.12
C ASP A 61 -11.81 12.36 19.07
N ARG A 62 -12.18 13.65 19.02
CA ARG A 62 -11.78 14.65 20.03
C ARG A 62 -12.85 15.71 20.27
#